data_AF-A0A847Q1T5-F1
#
_entry.id   AF-A0A847Q1T5-F1
#
_cell.length_a   1.000
_cell.length_b   1.000
_cell.length_c   1.000
_cell.angle_alpha   90.00
_cell.angle_beta   90.00
_cell.angle_gamma   90.00
#
_symmetry.space_group_name_H-M   'P 1'
#
loop_
_entity.id
_entity.type
_entity.pdbx_description
1 polymer ?
#
loop_
_entity_poly.entity_id
_entity_poly.type
_entity_poly.pdbx_seq_one_letter_code
_entity_poly.pdbx_strand_id
1 'polypeptide(L)'
;MQHRRDGGRQRLRRHGLLHTITAEQALASPLKLYSAIIEDNDIASSAYGYYSGMTLMWEPRAWPAGATGTTISFTGPYPQTLNFNFPYTLNPAEHNFDNLRIIAYVQCTTGTKEVQNAFYMDMPTTATGVYEDGTAPVAQTAQLLIGPNPSTSGFLSIGAVLPQGVTGTVSIYDMSGRVIDSFDASAPETEYIRETGVYLVRLETSDGEVVTERCTILD
;
A
#
# COMPACT_ATOMS: atom_id res chain seq x y z
N MET A 1 46.34 6.00 -6.04
CA MET A 1 45.22 5.22 -5.47
C MET A 1 43.94 5.96 -5.77
N GLN A 2 43.09 5.38 -6.61
CA GLN A 2 41.91 6.01 -7.17
C GLN A 2 40.70 5.58 -6.33
N HIS A 3 40.12 6.52 -5.57
CA HIS A 3 38.91 6.27 -4.79
C HIS A 3 37.72 6.03 -5.74
N ARG A 4 37.30 4.77 -5.89
CA ARG A 4 35.99 4.43 -6.44
C ARG A 4 34.94 4.81 -5.39
N ARG A 5 34.04 5.72 -5.76
CA ARG A 5 32.78 5.93 -5.06
C ARG A 5 31.82 4.88 -5.59
N ASP A 6 31.49 3.88 -4.79
CA ASP A 6 30.36 3.00 -5.05
C ASP A 6 29.08 3.79 -4.81
N GLY A 7 28.53 4.34 -5.89
CA GLY A 7 27.18 4.87 -5.92
C GLY A 7 26.20 3.71 -5.84
N GLY A 8 25.72 3.41 -4.63
CA GLY A 8 24.62 2.47 -4.42
C GLY A 8 23.40 2.91 -5.22
N ARG A 9 23.15 2.23 -6.34
CA ARG A 9 21.88 2.36 -7.07
C ARG A 9 20.78 1.78 -6.19
N GLN A 10 20.05 2.64 -5.48
CA GLN A 10 18.77 2.25 -4.90
C GLN A 10 17.84 1.82 -6.05
N ARG A 11 17.48 0.54 -6.07
CA ARG A 11 16.52 0.00 -7.03
C ARG A 11 15.15 0.56 -6.70
N LEU A 12 14.64 1.46 -7.53
CA LEU A 12 13.25 1.88 -7.53
C LEU A 12 12.38 0.63 -7.74
N ARG A 13 11.60 0.24 -6.72
CA ARG A 13 10.68 -0.90 -6.80
C ARG A 13 9.43 -0.45 -7.57
N ARG A 14 9.06 -1.22 -8.60
CA ARG A 14 7.84 -1.02 -9.37
C ARG A 14 6.71 -1.78 -8.68
N HIS A 15 5.73 -1.07 -8.17
CA HIS A 15 4.57 -1.64 -7.47
C HIS A 15 3.34 -1.61 -8.39
N GLY A 16 2.31 -2.40 -8.06
CA GLY A 16 1.04 -2.45 -8.78
C GLY A 16 -0.12 -2.00 -7.90
N LEU A 17 -1.01 -1.18 -8.45
CA LEU A 17 -2.23 -0.71 -7.80
C LEU A 17 -3.46 -1.30 -8.47
N LEU A 18 -4.18 -2.14 -7.73
CA LEU A 18 -5.39 -2.81 -8.18
C LEU A 18 -6.62 -1.89 -8.03
N HIS A 19 -7.40 -1.76 -9.10
CA HIS A 19 -8.71 -1.11 -9.11
C HIS A 19 -9.77 -2.08 -9.59
N THR A 20 -10.90 -2.11 -8.88
CA THR A 20 -12.09 -2.87 -9.26
C THR A 20 -13.23 -1.88 -9.44
N ILE A 21 -13.87 -1.89 -10.62
CA ILE A 21 -14.97 -0.99 -10.95
C ILE A 21 -16.14 -1.83 -11.40
N THR A 22 -17.27 -1.70 -10.73
CA THR A 22 -18.53 -2.30 -11.12
C THR A 22 -19.46 -1.24 -11.68
N ALA A 23 -20.00 -1.49 -12.87
CA ALA A 23 -21.10 -0.72 -13.42
C ALA A 23 -22.38 -1.55 -13.32
N GLU A 24 -23.48 -0.91 -12.89
CA GLU A 24 -24.81 -1.52 -12.78
C GLU A 24 -25.65 -1.29 -14.05
N GLN A 25 -25.24 -0.36 -14.91
CA GLN A 25 -25.92 -0.02 -16.14
C GLN A 25 -24.97 0.58 -17.17
N ALA A 26 -25.42 0.62 -18.43
CA ALA A 26 -24.72 1.35 -19.48
C ALA A 26 -24.86 2.86 -19.30
N LEU A 27 -23.78 3.59 -19.62
CA LEU A 27 -23.79 5.03 -19.79
C LEU A 27 -23.61 5.36 -21.27
N ALA A 28 -24.29 6.42 -21.72
CA ALA A 28 -24.27 6.84 -23.12
C ALA A 28 -22.94 7.48 -23.56
N SER A 29 -22.07 7.84 -22.62
CA SER A 29 -20.79 8.52 -22.88
C SER A 29 -19.60 7.60 -22.61
N PRO A 30 -18.51 7.69 -23.41
CA PRO A 30 -17.29 6.94 -23.14
C PRO A 30 -16.66 7.39 -21.81
N LEU A 31 -16.15 6.43 -21.05
CA LEU A 31 -15.62 6.65 -19.71
C LEU A 31 -14.10 6.54 -19.67
N LYS A 32 -13.49 7.30 -18.77
CA LYS A 32 -12.10 7.14 -18.37
C LYS A 32 -11.99 6.95 -16.87
N LEU A 33 -11.07 6.08 -16.48
CA LEU A 33 -10.57 5.95 -15.12
C LEU A 33 -9.35 6.85 -14.95
N TYR A 34 -9.39 7.70 -13.93
CA TYR A 34 -8.27 8.47 -13.46
C TYR A 34 -7.84 7.92 -12.10
N SER A 35 -6.54 7.90 -11.86
CA SER A 35 -5.95 7.47 -10.59
C SER A 35 -4.71 8.31 -10.34
N ALA A 36 -4.58 8.80 -9.11
CA ALA A 36 -3.38 9.49 -8.66
C ALA A 36 -3.01 9.03 -7.25
N ILE A 37 -1.71 8.96 -7.00
CA ILE A 37 -1.16 8.91 -5.65
C ILE A 37 -0.83 10.35 -5.29
N ILE A 38 -1.38 10.82 -4.18
CA ILE A 38 -1.18 12.18 -3.68
C ILE A 38 -0.47 12.14 -2.33
N GLU A 39 0.26 13.20 -2.01
CA GLU A 39 0.95 13.37 -0.74
C GLU A 39 0.40 14.57 0.01
N ASP A 40 0.10 14.36 1.30
CA ASP A 40 -0.28 15.40 2.24
C ASP A 40 0.93 15.91 3.02
N ASN A 41 0.80 17.12 3.58
CA ASN A 41 1.80 17.73 4.45
C ASN A 41 3.20 17.94 3.85
N ASP A 42 3.31 18.01 2.52
CA ASP A 42 4.59 18.35 1.87
C ASP A 42 4.95 19.83 2.11
N ILE A 43 6.23 20.14 2.22
CA ILE A 43 6.68 21.52 2.37
C ILE A 43 7.04 22.09 1.00
N ALA A 44 6.31 23.11 0.59
CA ALA A 44 6.50 23.78 -0.68
C ALA A 44 7.95 24.29 -0.82
N SER A 45 8.64 23.78 -1.85
CA SER A 45 9.98 24.27 -2.20
C SER A 45 9.94 25.71 -2.73
N SER A 46 11.12 26.30 -2.93
CA SER A 46 11.24 27.62 -3.54
C SER A 46 10.64 27.72 -4.95
N ALA A 47 10.42 26.59 -5.63
CA ALA A 47 9.76 26.55 -6.95
C ALA A 47 8.29 27.03 -6.90
N TYR A 48 7.65 26.96 -5.74
CA TYR A 48 6.28 27.44 -5.51
C TYR A 48 6.21 28.96 -5.23
N GLY A 49 7.34 29.67 -5.29
CA GLY A 49 7.40 31.13 -5.19
C GLY A 49 6.89 31.63 -3.84
N TYR A 50 5.82 32.43 -3.85
CA TYR A 50 5.22 33.01 -2.64
C TYR A 50 4.81 31.96 -1.61
N TYR A 51 4.45 30.75 -2.07
CA TYR A 51 4.04 29.66 -1.18
C TYR A 51 5.22 28.86 -0.61
N SER A 52 6.47 29.22 -0.94
CA SER A 52 7.66 28.55 -0.41
C SER A 52 7.64 28.50 1.13
N GLY A 53 7.85 27.30 1.68
CA GLY A 53 7.82 27.03 3.12
C GLY A 53 6.42 26.81 3.70
N MET A 54 5.35 26.90 2.90
CA MET A 54 4.00 26.54 3.34
C MET A 54 3.75 25.03 3.17
N THR A 55 2.84 24.51 3.98
CA THR A 55 2.37 23.13 3.89
C THR A 55 1.39 22.99 2.72
N LEU A 56 1.67 22.04 1.83
CA LEU A 56 0.83 21.64 0.72
C LEU A 56 0.01 20.41 1.09
N MET A 57 -1.18 20.29 0.50
CA MET A 57 -2.09 19.17 0.68
C MET A 57 -2.48 18.61 -0.68
N TRP A 58 -2.65 17.29 -0.76
CA TRP A 58 -3.09 16.58 -1.96
C TRP A 58 -2.20 16.77 -3.20
N GLU A 59 -0.88 16.88 -3.01
CA GLU A 59 0.08 17.05 -4.10
C GLU A 59 0.26 15.76 -4.89
N PRO A 60 0.00 15.73 -6.22
CA PRO A 60 0.15 14.53 -7.02
C PRO A 60 1.61 14.08 -7.14
N ARG A 61 1.88 12.81 -6.84
CA ARG A 61 3.21 12.18 -6.94
C ARG A 61 3.31 11.16 -8.07
N ALA A 62 2.22 10.46 -8.35
CA ALA A 62 2.16 9.49 -9.43
C ALA A 62 0.76 9.42 -10.04
N TRP A 63 0.68 8.98 -11.30
CA TRP A 63 -0.56 8.81 -12.05
C TRP A 63 -0.64 7.38 -12.58
N PRO A 64 -1.03 6.38 -11.77
CA PRO A 64 -1.01 4.98 -12.17
C PRO A 64 -1.84 4.71 -13.44
N ALA A 65 -3.00 5.34 -13.59
CA ALA A 65 -3.85 5.23 -14.79
C ALA A 65 -3.41 6.16 -15.94
N GLY A 66 -2.23 6.79 -15.83
CA GLY A 66 -1.72 7.81 -16.75
C GLY A 66 -2.28 9.21 -16.48
N ALA A 67 -1.50 10.24 -16.81
CA ALA A 67 -1.87 11.65 -16.59
C ALA A 67 -3.14 12.09 -17.34
N THR A 68 -3.51 11.37 -18.41
CA THR A 68 -4.70 11.65 -19.22
C THR A 68 -5.85 10.66 -18.97
N GLY A 69 -5.70 9.78 -17.97
CA GLY A 69 -6.64 8.71 -17.64
C GLY A 69 -6.68 7.57 -18.67
N THR A 70 -7.11 6.40 -18.21
CA THR A 70 -7.25 5.18 -19.02
C THR A 70 -8.68 5.02 -19.48
N THR A 71 -8.91 4.84 -20.78
CA THR A 71 -10.25 4.56 -21.32
C THR A 71 -10.77 3.22 -20.80
N ILE A 72 -12.00 3.19 -20.31
CA ILE A 72 -12.67 1.98 -19.84
C ILE A 72 -13.96 1.76 -20.65
N SER A 73 -14.34 0.50 -20.86
CA SER A 73 -15.54 0.16 -21.63
C SER A 73 -16.19 -1.09 -21.07
N PHE A 74 -17.48 -0.97 -20.76
CA PHE A 74 -18.32 -2.07 -20.32
C PHE A 74 -19.07 -2.61 -21.53
N THR A 75 -18.72 -3.83 -21.96
CA THR A 75 -19.25 -4.49 -23.16
C THR A 75 -20.05 -5.76 -22.85
N GLY A 76 -20.07 -6.19 -21.59
CA GLY A 76 -20.78 -7.37 -21.11
C GLY A 76 -22.16 -7.04 -20.54
N PRO A 77 -22.92 -8.06 -20.08
CA PRO A 77 -24.17 -7.85 -19.37
C PRO A 77 -23.92 -7.20 -18.00
N TYR A 78 -24.89 -6.41 -17.55
CA TYR A 78 -24.83 -5.72 -16.26
C TYR A 78 -25.43 -6.59 -15.12
N PRO A 79 -24.88 -6.52 -13.89
CA PRO A 79 -23.69 -5.75 -13.51
C PRO A 79 -22.41 -6.31 -14.13
N GLN A 80 -21.52 -5.42 -14.58
CA GLN A 80 -20.23 -5.80 -15.12
C GLN A 80 -19.10 -5.18 -14.28
N THR A 81 -18.14 -6.01 -13.90
CA THR A 81 -16.93 -5.59 -13.17
C THR A 81 -15.71 -5.64 -14.08
N LEU A 82 -14.89 -4.58 -14.04
CA LEU A 82 -13.57 -4.50 -14.66
C LEU A 82 -12.49 -4.42 -13.58
N ASN A 83 -11.37 -5.12 -13.81
CA ASN A 83 -10.22 -5.10 -12.92
C ASN A 83 -9.00 -4.56 -13.66
N PHE A 84 -8.29 -3.62 -13.03
CA PHE A 84 -7.08 -3.01 -13.57
C PHE A 84 -5.95 -3.08 -12.56
N ASN A 85 -4.75 -3.45 -13.00
CA ASN A 85 -3.54 -3.34 -12.19
C ASN A 85 -2.58 -2.36 -12.85
N PHE A 86 -2.45 -1.17 -12.26
CA PHE A 86 -1.60 -0.13 -12.80
C PHE A 86 -0.25 -0.07 -12.09
N PRO A 87 0.86 -0.04 -12.83
CA PRO A 87 2.16 0.10 -12.21
C PRO A 87 2.39 1.53 -11.73
N TYR A 88 3.10 1.67 -10.62
CA TYR A 88 3.62 2.95 -10.16
C TYR A 88 5.03 2.78 -9.57
N THR A 89 5.74 3.89 -9.51
CA THR A 89 7.07 3.99 -8.89
C THR A 89 7.07 5.21 -8.00
N LEU A 90 7.47 5.04 -6.75
CA LEU A 90 7.71 6.12 -5.80
C LEU A 90 9.07 5.91 -5.17
N ASN A 91 9.78 7.01 -4.90
CA ASN A 91 11.03 6.94 -4.15
C ASN A 91 10.71 7.09 -2.65
N PRO A 92 10.89 6.04 -1.83
CA PRO A 92 10.65 6.11 -0.38
C PRO A 92 11.63 7.01 0.35
N ALA A 93 12.75 7.39 -0.27
CA ALA A 93 13.66 8.38 0.29
C ALA A 93 13.15 9.83 0.10
N GLU A 94 12.20 10.06 -0.80
CA GLU A 94 11.66 11.38 -1.14
C GLU A 94 10.24 11.60 -0.60
N HIS A 95 9.48 10.53 -0.35
CA HIS A 95 8.07 10.60 0.02
C HIS A 95 7.81 9.90 1.34
N ASN A 96 7.05 10.57 2.21
CA ASN A 96 6.57 9.95 3.44
C ASN A 96 5.31 9.13 3.15
N PHE A 97 5.40 7.81 3.23
CA PHE A 97 4.30 6.90 2.89
C PHE A 97 3.06 7.07 3.77
N ASP A 98 3.22 7.49 5.03
CA ASP A 98 2.10 7.74 5.93
C ASP A 98 1.24 8.93 5.48
N ASN A 99 1.86 9.84 4.72
CA ASN A 99 1.20 10.99 4.12
C ASN A 99 0.62 10.69 2.73
N LEU A 100 0.83 9.49 2.19
CA LEU A 100 0.34 9.15 0.86
C LEU A 100 -1.11 8.67 0.90
N ARG A 101 -1.86 9.09 -0.11
CA ARG A 101 -3.26 8.75 -0.35
C ARG A 101 -3.46 8.35 -1.80
N ILE A 102 -4.46 7.52 -2.04
CA ILE A 102 -4.87 7.10 -3.37
C ILE A 102 -6.22 7.73 -3.66
N ILE A 103 -6.29 8.42 -4.79
CA ILE A 103 -7.54 8.89 -5.36
C ILE A 103 -7.77 8.20 -6.69
N ALA A 104 -9.02 7.79 -6.92
CA ALA A 104 -9.45 7.29 -8.21
C ALA A 104 -10.85 7.81 -8.53
N TYR A 105 -11.12 8.11 -9.80
CA TYR A 105 -12.45 8.51 -10.22
C TYR A 105 -12.72 8.09 -11.65
N VAL A 106 -14.00 7.84 -11.94
CA VAL A 106 -14.48 7.52 -13.27
C VAL A 106 -15.23 8.73 -13.81
N GLN A 107 -14.89 9.16 -15.02
CA GLN A 107 -15.44 10.38 -15.62
C GLN A 107 -15.86 10.14 -17.06
N CYS A 108 -16.98 10.74 -17.46
CA CYS A 108 -17.35 10.86 -18.87
C CYS A 108 -16.32 11.70 -19.63
N THR A 109 -15.91 11.23 -20.80
CA THR A 109 -14.90 11.92 -21.64
C THR A 109 -15.50 13.02 -22.52
N THR A 110 -16.80 12.94 -22.77
CA THR A 110 -17.56 13.87 -23.62
C THR A 110 -18.78 14.40 -22.87
N GLY A 111 -19.43 15.43 -23.43
CA GLY A 111 -20.58 16.08 -22.80
C GLY A 111 -20.19 16.90 -21.59
N THR A 112 -20.92 16.75 -20.49
CA THR A 112 -20.71 17.45 -19.21
C THR A 112 -19.39 17.09 -18.52
N LYS A 113 -18.74 16.01 -18.96
CA LYS A 113 -17.56 15.42 -18.30
C LYS A 113 -17.79 15.18 -16.81
N GLU A 114 -18.98 14.73 -16.48
CA GLU A 114 -19.37 14.43 -15.11
C GLU A 114 -18.58 13.23 -14.55
N VAL A 115 -18.16 13.37 -13.28
CA VAL A 115 -17.58 12.28 -12.50
C VAL A 115 -18.71 11.38 -12.03
N GLN A 116 -18.68 10.12 -12.46
CA GLN A 116 -19.72 9.13 -12.18
C GLN A 116 -19.56 8.52 -10.80
N ASN A 117 -18.31 8.34 -10.37
CA ASN A 117 -17.98 7.91 -9.02
C ASN A 117 -16.53 8.29 -8.71
N ALA A 118 -16.22 8.43 -7.42
CA ALA A 118 -14.89 8.72 -6.93
C ALA A 118 -14.60 7.89 -5.69
N PHE A 119 -13.32 7.65 -5.46
CA PHE A 119 -12.78 6.87 -4.38
C PHE A 119 -11.55 7.56 -3.81
N TYR A 120 -11.42 7.49 -2.50
CA TYR A 120 -10.30 8.01 -1.74
C TYR A 120 -9.95 6.98 -0.66
N MET A 121 -8.68 6.68 -0.51
CA MET A 121 -8.19 5.89 0.62
C MET A 121 -6.77 6.30 1.01
N ASP A 122 -6.39 5.91 2.21
CA ASP A 122 -5.01 5.93 2.65
C ASP A 122 -4.18 5.00 1.76
N MET A 123 -2.96 5.41 1.40
CA MET A 123 -2.10 4.52 0.65
C MET A 123 -1.76 3.34 1.57
N PRO A 124 -2.12 2.10 1.19
CA PRO A 124 -1.73 0.94 1.97
C PRO A 124 -0.20 0.93 1.99
N THR A 125 0.37 0.78 3.18
CA THR A 125 1.81 0.74 3.40
C THR A 125 2.45 -0.16 2.34
N THR A 126 3.46 0.35 1.62
CA THR A 126 4.26 -0.49 0.69
C THR A 126 5.15 -1.48 1.43
N ALA A 127 5.07 -1.52 2.76
CA ALA A 127 5.28 -2.71 3.56
C ALA A 127 4.22 -3.79 3.25
N THR A 128 3.71 -3.87 2.01
CA THR A 128 2.92 -5.00 1.55
C THR A 128 3.80 -6.23 1.66
N GLY A 129 3.66 -6.95 2.77
CA GLY A 129 4.42 -8.12 3.17
C GLY A 129 4.93 -8.97 2.01
N VAL A 130 6.06 -8.60 1.43
CA VAL A 130 6.87 -9.37 0.51
C VAL A 130 8.30 -9.01 0.87
N TYR A 131 8.75 -9.62 1.96
CA TYR A 131 10.13 -9.56 2.40
C TYR A 131 10.86 -10.76 1.82
N GLU A 132 11.90 -10.51 1.01
CA GLU A 132 13.08 -11.37 1.00
C GLU A 132 13.97 -10.85 2.12
N ASP A 133 14.33 -11.72 3.08
CA ASP A 133 15.17 -11.53 4.26
C ASP A 133 15.48 -10.10 4.74
N GLY A 134 15.12 -9.86 6.01
CA GLY A 134 15.10 -8.57 6.68
C GLY A 134 16.37 -7.74 6.58
N THR A 135 16.17 -6.46 6.26
CA THR A 135 17.01 -5.38 6.79
C THR A 135 16.24 -4.66 7.89
N ALA A 136 16.81 -4.67 9.10
CA ALA A 136 16.25 -4.06 10.30
C ALA A 136 16.00 -2.56 10.12
N PRO A 137 14.75 -2.07 10.35
CA PRO A 137 14.46 -0.64 10.36
C PRO A 137 14.62 -0.01 11.75
N VAL A 138 14.58 1.32 11.78
CA VAL A 138 14.97 2.21 12.89
C VAL A 138 13.98 2.12 14.08
N ALA A 139 14.52 1.96 15.30
CA ALA A 139 13.82 1.64 16.55
C ALA A 139 12.95 2.76 17.18
N GLN A 140 12.27 3.60 16.39
CA GLN A 140 11.41 4.67 16.93
C GLN A 140 9.90 4.40 16.82
N THR A 141 9.47 3.43 16.00
CA THR A 141 8.05 3.06 15.85
C THR A 141 7.90 1.55 15.89
N ALA A 142 6.72 1.07 16.32
CA ALA A 142 6.43 -0.34 16.28
C ALA A 142 6.33 -0.83 14.83
N GLN A 143 6.87 -2.00 14.54
CA GLN A 143 6.82 -2.59 13.20
C GLN A 143 6.62 -4.08 13.28
N LEU A 144 6.01 -4.63 12.24
CA LEU A 144 5.75 -6.06 12.09
C LEU A 144 6.48 -6.56 10.84
N LEU A 145 7.18 -7.69 10.95
CA LEU A 145 8.00 -8.29 9.92
C LEU A 145 7.48 -9.71 9.66
N ILE A 146 7.07 -10.02 8.43
CA ILE A 146 6.48 -11.32 8.10
C ILE A 146 7.10 -11.86 6.81
N GLY A 147 7.75 -13.02 6.86
CA GLY A 147 8.33 -13.64 5.67
C GLY A 147 8.53 -15.16 5.81
N PRO A 148 8.50 -15.94 4.73
CA PRO A 148 8.23 -15.52 3.36
C PRO A 148 6.76 -15.16 3.16
N ASN A 149 6.49 -14.18 2.31
CA ASN A 149 5.12 -13.78 2.01
C ASN A 149 5.03 -13.40 0.52
N PRO A 150 4.29 -14.15 -0.32
CA PRO A 150 3.51 -15.32 0.06
C PRO A 150 4.38 -16.51 0.54
N SER A 151 3.84 -17.32 1.47
CA SER A 151 4.46 -18.58 1.86
C SER A 151 3.87 -19.71 1.05
N THR A 152 4.72 -20.46 0.33
CA THR A 152 4.32 -21.66 -0.44
C THR A 152 4.44 -22.95 0.37
N SER A 153 4.85 -22.87 1.64
CA SER A 153 5.06 -24.03 2.51
C SER A 153 4.19 -24.02 3.75
N GLY A 154 3.38 -22.96 3.93
CA GLY A 154 2.63 -22.69 5.16
C GLY A 154 3.47 -22.12 6.30
N PHE A 155 4.81 -22.14 6.18
CA PHE A 155 5.70 -21.59 7.21
C PHE A 155 5.93 -20.10 7.03
N LEU A 156 5.83 -19.35 8.13
CA LEU A 156 6.11 -17.92 8.23
C LEU A 156 7.07 -17.67 9.40
N SER A 157 7.96 -16.72 9.25
CA SER A 157 8.69 -16.06 10.33
C SER A 157 8.02 -14.73 10.58
N ILE A 158 7.52 -14.54 11.80
CA ILE A 158 6.80 -13.35 12.24
C ILE A 158 7.58 -12.73 13.39
N GLY A 159 8.15 -11.55 13.15
CA GLY A 159 8.85 -10.77 14.16
C GLY A 159 8.28 -9.37 14.30
N ALA A 160 8.68 -8.68 15.36
CA ALA A 160 8.34 -7.30 15.59
C ALA A 160 9.58 -6.47 15.95
N VAL A 161 9.56 -5.19 15.60
CA VAL A 161 10.49 -4.19 16.14
C VAL A 161 9.67 -3.30 17.06
N LEU A 162 10.10 -3.16 18.31
CA LEU A 162 9.41 -2.37 19.32
C LEU A 162 10.29 -1.19 19.76
N PRO A 163 9.69 -0.03 20.12
CA PRO A 163 10.40 1.03 20.81
C PRO A 163 11.00 0.54 22.14
N GLN A 164 12.05 1.21 22.62
CA GLN A 164 12.71 0.81 23.86
C GLN A 164 11.74 0.86 25.05
N GLY A 165 11.62 -0.25 25.79
CA GLY A 165 10.78 -0.35 26.99
C GLY A 165 9.31 -0.64 26.70
N VAL A 166 8.93 -0.80 25.44
CA VAL A 166 7.58 -1.20 25.02
C VAL A 166 7.55 -2.71 24.79
N THR A 167 6.55 -3.38 25.36
CA THR A 167 6.21 -4.77 25.01
C THR A 167 5.06 -4.78 24.02
N GLY A 168 4.81 -5.91 23.37
CA GLY A 168 3.64 -6.07 22.51
C GLY A 168 3.23 -7.52 22.35
N THR A 169 2.04 -7.73 21.82
CA THR A 169 1.47 -9.03 21.51
C THR A 169 1.15 -9.08 20.02
N VAL A 170 1.60 -10.15 19.37
CA VAL A 170 1.24 -10.45 17.98
C VAL A 170 0.06 -11.42 18.00
N SER A 171 -0.94 -11.18 17.16
CA SER A 171 -2.08 -12.07 16.95
C SER A 171 -2.32 -12.27 15.46
N ILE A 172 -2.56 -13.51 15.05
CA ILE A 172 -2.86 -13.88 13.67
C ILE A 172 -4.35 -14.16 13.56
N TYR A 173 -5.00 -13.58 12.55
CA TYR A 173 -6.42 -13.72 12.28
C TYR A 173 -6.65 -14.30 10.90
N ASP A 174 -7.63 -15.20 10.79
CA ASP A 174 -8.19 -15.57 9.49
C ASP A 174 -9.14 -14.48 8.96
N MET A 175 -9.60 -14.60 7.71
CA MET A 175 -10.53 -13.65 7.08
C MET A 175 -11.91 -13.58 7.76
N SER A 176 -12.24 -14.52 8.65
CA SER A 176 -13.47 -14.46 9.46
C SER A 176 -13.29 -13.64 10.75
N GLY A 177 -12.08 -13.13 11.01
CA GLY A 177 -11.74 -12.36 12.20
C GLY A 177 -11.47 -13.23 13.42
N ARG A 178 -11.29 -14.54 13.26
CA ARG A 178 -10.94 -15.45 14.35
C ARG A 178 -9.43 -15.46 14.55
N VAL A 179 -8.98 -15.34 15.80
CA VAL A 179 -7.58 -15.52 16.19
C VAL A 179 -7.20 -16.99 16.01
N ILE A 180 -6.20 -17.26 15.18
CA ILE A 180 -5.65 -18.60 14.97
C ILE A 180 -4.42 -18.86 15.85
N ASP A 181 -3.64 -17.81 16.13
CA ASP A 181 -2.52 -17.88 17.08
C ASP A 181 -2.19 -16.50 17.66
N SER A 182 -1.49 -16.48 18.79
CA SER A 182 -0.98 -15.26 19.42
C SER A 182 0.21 -15.53 20.34
N PHE A 183 1.21 -14.65 20.26
CA PHE A 183 2.45 -14.75 21.04
C PHE A 183 3.02 -13.37 21.37
N ASP A 184 3.94 -13.32 22.33
CA ASP A 184 4.62 -12.10 22.73
C ASP A 184 5.62 -11.65 21.65
N ALA A 185 5.61 -10.35 21.35
CA ALA A 185 6.45 -9.71 20.34
C ALA A 185 7.93 -9.55 20.76
N SER A 186 8.45 -10.50 21.55
CA SER A 186 9.78 -10.42 22.17
C SER A 186 10.91 -10.95 21.27
N ALA A 187 10.60 -11.88 20.38
CA ALA A 187 11.49 -12.45 19.38
C ALA A 187 10.69 -12.87 18.14
N PRO A 188 11.35 -13.03 16.97
CA PRO A 188 10.69 -13.63 15.82
C PRO A 188 10.27 -15.08 16.11
N GLU A 189 9.02 -15.40 15.82
CA GLU A 189 8.44 -16.74 15.93
C GLU A 189 8.24 -17.37 14.56
N THR A 190 8.44 -18.69 14.49
CA THR A 190 8.17 -19.45 13.27
C THR A 190 6.83 -20.14 13.39
N GLU A 191 5.89 -19.73 12.55
CA GLU A 191 4.51 -20.18 12.55
C GLU A 191 4.21 -21.07 11.35
N TYR A 192 3.35 -22.07 11.56
CA TYR A 192 2.86 -22.94 10.49
C TYR A 192 1.35 -22.80 10.34
N ILE A 193 0.93 -22.22 9.22
CA ILE A 193 -0.47 -22.09 8.85
C ILE A 193 -0.79 -23.12 7.77
N ARG A 194 -1.73 -24.01 8.08
CA ARG A 194 -2.05 -25.15 7.24
C ARG A 194 -2.90 -24.80 6.03
N GLU A 195 -3.88 -23.93 6.20
CA GLU A 195 -4.82 -23.62 5.12
C GLU A 195 -4.26 -22.54 4.20
N THR A 196 -4.54 -22.67 2.90
CA THR A 196 -4.29 -21.59 1.96
C THR A 196 -5.29 -20.47 2.16
N GLY A 197 -4.83 -19.24 2.02
CA GLY A 197 -5.67 -18.08 2.26
C GLY A 197 -4.88 -16.82 2.58
N VAL A 198 -5.64 -15.77 2.86
CA VAL A 198 -5.13 -14.50 3.35
C VAL A 198 -5.35 -14.45 4.86
N TYR A 199 -4.36 -13.97 5.59
CA TYR A 199 -4.37 -13.82 7.03
C TYR A 199 -3.96 -12.40 7.39
N LEU A 200 -4.48 -11.89 8.50
CA LEU A 200 -4.07 -10.63 9.09
C LEU A 200 -3.20 -10.92 10.30
N VAL A 201 -2.07 -10.27 10.41
CA VAL A 201 -1.19 -10.35 11.58
C VAL A 201 -1.17 -8.98 12.21
N ARG A 202 -1.55 -8.89 13.48
CA ARG A 202 -1.70 -7.64 14.23
C ARG A 202 -0.76 -7.63 15.41
N LEU A 203 0.05 -6.59 15.52
CA LEU A 203 0.82 -6.24 16.71
C LEU A 203 0.04 -5.19 17.49
N GLU A 204 -0.17 -5.44 18.78
CA GLU A 204 -0.68 -4.47 19.74
C GLU A 204 0.37 -4.24 20.81
N THR A 205 0.80 -2.99 20.98
CA THR A 205 1.85 -2.62 21.93
C THR A 205 1.27 -2.16 23.26
N SER A 206 2.08 -2.26 24.32
CA SER A 206 1.73 -1.83 25.68
C SER A 206 1.45 -0.33 25.83
N ASP A 207 1.89 0.50 24.89
CA ASP A 207 1.60 1.93 24.79
C ASP A 207 0.43 2.27 23.85
N GLY A 208 -0.24 1.25 23.29
CA GLY A 208 -1.48 1.38 22.53
C GLY A 208 -1.30 1.58 21.02
N GLU A 209 -0.07 1.51 20.50
CA GLU A 209 0.19 1.45 19.06
C GLU A 209 -0.29 0.10 18.49
N VAL A 210 -0.89 0.15 17.31
CA VAL A 210 -1.41 -1.04 16.62
C VAL A 210 -0.89 -1.06 15.20
N VAL A 211 -0.17 -2.12 14.85
CA VAL A 211 0.33 -2.36 13.49
C VAL A 211 -0.36 -3.60 12.94
N THR A 212 -0.89 -3.55 11.73
CA THR A 212 -1.53 -4.70 11.10
C THR A 212 -0.94 -4.93 9.71
N GLU A 213 -0.48 -6.14 9.48
CA GLU A 213 0.02 -6.61 8.19
C GLU A 213 -0.81 -7.78 7.67
N ARG A 214 -0.64 -8.09 6.39
CA ARG A 214 -1.31 -9.23 5.74
C ARG A 214 -0.29 -10.24 5.25
N CYS A 215 -0.61 -11.53 5.38
CA CYS A 215 0.15 -12.60 4.73
C CYS A 215 -0.73 -13.53 3.92
N THR A 216 -0.11 -14.14 2.90
CA THR A 216 -0.78 -15.07 1.99
C THR A 216 -0.10 -16.42 2.06
N ILE A 217 -0.88 -17.48 2.28
CA ILE A 217 -0.43 -18.87 2.20
C ILE A 217 -0.91 -19.45 0.88
N LEU A 218 0.04 -19.99 0.11
CA LEU A 218 -0.16 -20.68 -1.16
C LEU A 218 0.20 -22.17 -0.98
N ASP A 219 -0.49 -23.03 -1.73
CA ASP A 219 -0.19 -24.48 -1.84
C ASP A 219 0.86 -24.73 -2.94
#